data_AF-A0A9N9R884-F1
#
_entry.id   AF-A0A9N9R884-F1
#
_cell.length_a   1.000
_cell.length_b   1.000
_cell.length_c   1.000
_cell.angle_alpha   90.00
_cell.angle_beta   90.00
_cell.angle_gamma   90.00
#
_symmetry.space_group_name_H-M   'P 1'
#
loop_
_entity.id
_entity.type
_entity.pdbx_description
1 polymer ?
#
loop_
_entity_poly.entity_id
_entity_poly.type
_entity_poly.pdbx_seq_one_letter_code
_entity_poly.pdbx_strand_id
1 'polypeptide(L)'
;MYTRKHYDSITTKSSVHNLNTRNKDKLAVPSFRLQKTRGSFLGKCIAMFNKVPQNVIDLPINKFQIHVKNILMSKGYYKVDDYFKDRNLYLLL
;
A
#
# COMPACT_ATOMS: atom_id res chain seq x y z
N MET A 1 4.48 -9.02 -4.07
CA MET A 1 4.35 -7.56 -4.33
C MET A 1 5.70 -6.89 -4.11
N TYR A 2 6.14 -6.01 -5.02
CA TYR A 2 7.46 -5.34 -4.96
C TYR A 2 7.70 -4.64 -3.62
N THR A 3 6.77 -3.80 -3.17
CA THR A 3 6.89 -3.03 -1.92
C THR A 3 7.10 -3.92 -0.69
N ARG A 4 6.42 -5.07 -0.59
CA ARG A 4 6.60 -5.99 0.54
C ARG A 4 7.98 -6.65 0.56
N LYS A 5 8.58 -6.90 -0.61
CA LYS A 5 9.94 -7.46 -0.73
C LYS A 5 11.03 -6.44 -0.35
N HIS A 6 10.76 -5.16 -0.58
CA HIS A 6 11.67 -4.05 -0.30
C HIS A 6 11.24 -3.21 0.90
N TYR A 7 10.41 -3.78 1.79
CA TYR A 7 9.74 -3.05 2.86
C TYR A 7 10.73 -2.28 3.74
N ASP A 8 11.80 -2.96 4.16
CA ASP A 8 12.80 -2.39 5.08
C ASP A 8 13.67 -1.30 4.41
N SER A 9 13.76 -1.29 3.09
CA SER A 9 14.53 -0.28 2.33
C SER A 9 13.75 0.98 2.00
N ILE A 10 12.42 0.96 2.17
CA ILE A 10 11.57 2.11 1.83
C ILE A 10 11.31 2.92 3.09
N THR A 11 11.63 4.21 3.04
CA THR A 11 11.48 5.13 4.16
C THR A 11 10.02 5.29 4.59
N THR A 12 9.76 5.30 5.89
CA THR A 12 8.46 5.67 6.47
C THR A 12 8.27 7.18 6.50
N LYS A 13 7.03 7.65 6.66
CA LYS A 13 6.78 9.10 6.79
C LYS A 13 7.43 9.70 8.03
N SER A 14 7.44 8.97 9.14
CA SER A 14 8.13 9.38 10.37
C SER A 14 9.63 9.57 10.20
N SER A 15 10.27 8.80 9.31
CA SER A 15 11.69 8.96 8.99
C SER A 15 11.96 10.16 8.07
N VAL A 16 10.97 10.66 7.32
CA VAL A 16 11.10 11.89 6.52
C VAL A 16 10.86 13.13 7.40
N HIS A 17 9.88 13.07 8.30
CA HIS A 17 9.56 14.15 9.22
C HIS A 17 9.08 13.61 10.57
N ASN A 18 9.51 14.22 11.68
CA ASN A 18 9.11 13.79 13.03
C ASN A 18 7.75 14.38 13.48
N LEU A 19 6.74 14.30 12.62
CA LEU A 19 5.39 14.75 12.93
C LEU A 19 4.51 13.56 13.30
N ASN A 20 3.83 13.66 14.44
CA ASN A 20 2.90 12.63 14.91
C ASN A 20 1.57 12.68 14.13
N THR A 21 1.59 12.21 12.89
CA THR A 21 0.39 12.10 12.05
C THR A 21 -0.20 10.69 12.13
N ARG A 22 -1.51 10.55 11.88
CA ARG A 22 -2.20 9.25 11.83
C ARG A 22 -1.55 8.23 10.86
N ASN A 23 -0.79 8.70 9.87
CA ASN A 23 -0.13 7.87 8.87
C ASN A 23 1.39 7.82 9.03
N LYS A 24 1.95 8.22 10.19
CA LYS A 24 3.40 8.33 10.39
C LYS A 24 4.15 7.01 10.11
N ASP A 25 3.53 5.88 10.43
CA ASP A 25 4.11 4.54 10.27
C ASP A 25 3.94 3.99 8.85
N LYS A 26 3.20 4.69 7.99
CA LYS A 26 3.06 4.31 6.58
C LYS A 26 4.32 4.64 5.80
N LEU A 27 4.57 3.90 4.73
CA LEU A 27 5.67 4.18 3.80
C LEU A 27 5.47 5.55 3.15
N ALA A 28 6.58 6.29 3.00
CA ALA A 28 6.60 7.55 2.28
C ALA A 28 6.46 7.25 0.78
N VAL A 29 5.37 7.75 0.18
CA VAL A 29 5.23 7.73 -1.29
C VAL A 29 6.14 8.84 -1.83
N PRO A 30 7.05 8.54 -2.77
CA PRO A 30 7.91 9.57 -3.34
C PRO A 30 7.09 10.73 -3.91
N SER A 31 7.55 11.96 -3.67
CA SER A 31 6.94 13.14 -4.28
C SER A 31 7.39 13.23 -5.73
N PHE A 32 6.42 13.33 -6.64
CA PHE A 32 6.69 13.49 -8.05
C PHE A 32 6.09 14.81 -8.51
N ARG A 33 6.89 15.60 -9.25
CA ARG A 33 6.42 16.87 -9.83
C ARG A 33 5.26 16.66 -10.81
N LEU A 34 5.37 15.62 -11.64
CA LEU A 34 4.39 15.33 -12.69
C LEU A 34 3.39 14.25 -12.23
N GLN A 35 2.11 14.48 -12.51
CA GLN A 35 1.04 13.51 -12.22
C GLN A 35 1.27 12.17 -12.92
N LYS A 36 1.78 12.17 -14.15
CA LYS A 36 2.14 10.95 -14.89
C LYS A 36 3.14 10.09 -14.10
N THR A 37 4.18 10.70 -13.55
CA THR A 37 5.20 10.02 -12.76
C THR A 37 4.64 9.55 -11.41
N ARG A 38 3.69 10.29 -10.82
CA ARG A 38 2.95 9.83 -9.63
C ARG A 38 2.14 8.57 -9.89
N GLY A 39 1.59 8.43 -11.09
CA GLY A 39 0.89 7.24 -11.57
C GLY A 39 1.79 6.08 -11.96
N SER A 40 3.12 6.22 -11.86
CA SER A 40 4.07 5.15 -12.18
C SER A 40 3.93 3.95 -11.24
N PHE A 41 4.53 2.84 -11.66
CA PHE A 41 4.59 1.60 -10.89
C PHE A 41 5.04 1.82 -9.43
N LEU A 42 6.11 2.59 -9.22
CA LEU A 42 6.68 2.82 -7.89
C LEU A 42 5.67 3.53 -6.97
N GLY A 43 5.08 4.64 -7.44
CA GLY A 43 4.10 5.40 -6.68
C GLY A 43 2.85 4.57 -6.36
N LYS A 44 2.31 3.87 -7.37
CA LYS A 44 1.11 3.04 -7.22
C LYS A 44 1.35 1.83 -6.30
N CYS A 45 2.50 1.16 -6.37
CA CYS A 45 2.80 0.02 -5.51
C CYS A 45 2.87 0.41 -4.03
N ILE A 46 3.57 1.51 -3.69
CA ILE A 46 3.63 2.00 -2.30
C ILE A 46 2.24 2.45 -1.83
N ALA A 47 1.47 3.12 -2.68
CA ALA A 47 0.11 3.53 -2.35
C ALA A 47 -0.81 2.33 -2.07
N MET A 48 -0.73 1.26 -2.88
CA MET A 48 -1.48 0.01 -2.66
C MET A 48 -1.07 -0.63 -1.33
N PHE A 49 0.23 -0.71 -1.07
CA PHE A 49 0.75 -1.31 0.16
C PHE A 49 0.25 -0.58 1.42
N ASN A 50 0.28 0.75 1.39
CA ASN A 50 -0.21 1.60 2.48
C ASN A 50 -1.72 1.49 2.77
N LYS A 51 -2.47 0.80 1.92
CA LYS A 51 -3.89 0.50 2.12
C LYS A 51 -4.12 -0.85 2.80
N VAL A 52 -3.14 -1.75 2.75
CA VAL A 52 -3.19 -3.04 3.44
C VAL A 52 -3.10 -2.79 4.96
N PRO A 53 -3.91 -3.46 5.79
CA PRO A 53 -3.85 -3.31 7.23
C PRO A 53 -2.62 -4.02 7.81
N GLN A 54 -2.18 -3.58 9.00
CA GLN A 54 -0.92 -4.03 9.60
C GLN A 54 -0.91 -5.55 9.87
N ASN A 55 -2.01 -6.09 10.38
CA ASN A 55 -2.17 -7.54 10.62
C ASN A 55 -1.92 -8.40 9.37
N VAL A 56 -2.25 -7.89 8.18
CA VAL A 56 -1.97 -8.57 6.91
C VAL A 56 -0.52 -8.35 6.47
N ILE A 57 0.04 -7.16 6.69
CA ILE A 57 1.45 -6.85 6.37
C ILE A 57 2.42 -7.76 7.15
N ASP A 58 2.10 -8.02 8.42
CA ASP A 58 2.89 -8.83 9.35
C ASP A 58 2.91 -10.32 8.96
N LEU A 59 2.04 -10.75 8.06
CA LEU A 59 2.05 -12.13 7.55
C LEU A 59 3.38 -12.46 6.85
N PRO A 60 3.80 -13.74 6.88
CA PRO A 60 4.87 -14.24 6.03
C PRO A 60 4.59 -13.92 4.55
N ILE A 61 5.64 -13.61 3.78
CA ILE A 61 5.54 -13.11 2.41
C ILE A 61 4.58 -13.93 1.51
N ASN A 62 4.59 -15.26 1.63
CA ASN A 62 3.73 -16.15 0.85
C ASN A 62 2.25 -16.00 1.25
N LYS A 63 1.97 -15.95 2.56
CA LYS A 63 0.60 -15.75 3.08
C LYS A 63 0.07 -14.36 2.75
N PHE A 64 0.91 -13.33 2.89
CA PHE A 64 0.59 -11.96 2.46
C PHE A 64 0.17 -11.93 0.98
N GLN A 65 0.94 -12.56 0.09
CA GLN A 65 0.66 -12.56 -1.35
C GLN A 65 -0.66 -13.26 -1.67
N ILE A 66 -0.91 -14.43 -1.07
CA ILE A 66 -2.16 -15.17 -1.25
C ILE A 66 -3.34 -14.36 -0.75
N HIS A 67 -3.21 -13.76 0.44
CA HIS A 67 -4.28 -12.98 1.06
C HIS A 67 -4.67 -11.76 0.22
N VAL A 68 -3.69 -10.95 -0.20
CA VAL A 68 -3.93 -9.79 -1.08
C VAL A 68 -4.53 -10.22 -2.41
N LYS A 69 -4.01 -11.30 -3.02
CA LYS A 69 -4.57 -11.85 -4.27
C LYS A 69 -6.04 -12.22 -4.11
N ASN A 70 -6.39 -12.99 -3.08
CA ASN A 70 -7.75 -13.47 -2.86
C ASN A 70 -8.73 -12.31 -2.63
N ILE A 71 -8.33 -11.29 -1.88
CA ILE A 71 -9.15 -10.08 -1.64
C ILE A 71 -9.39 -9.31 -2.94
N LEU A 72 -8.35 -9.11 -3.76
CA LEU A 72 -8.49 -8.41 -5.02
C LEU A 72 -9.39 -9.18 -5.99
N MET A 73 -9.25 -10.51 -6.03
CA MET A 73 -10.07 -11.37 -6.87
C MET A 73 -11.53 -11.44 -6.41
N SER A 74 -11.80 -11.44 -5.10
CA SER A 74 -13.17 -11.49 -4.58
C SER A 74 -13.96 -10.21 -4.85
N LYS A 75 -13.28 -9.05 -4.89
CA LYS A 75 -13.89 -7.77 -5.25
C LYS A 75 -14.00 -7.57 -6.75
N GLY A 76 -13.01 -8.04 -7.52
CA GLY A 76 -13.02 -7.97 -8.99
C GLY A 76 -13.07 -6.54 -9.55
N TYR A 77 -12.27 -5.62 -9.01
CA TYR A 77 -12.27 -4.21 -9.45
C TYR A 77 -11.94 -4.06 -10.93
N TYR A 78 -12.73 -3.24 -11.63
CA TYR A 78 -12.51 -2.94 -13.05
C TYR A 78 -11.37 -1.94 -13.25
N LYS A 79 -11.28 -0.89 -12.42
CA LYS A 79 -10.16 0.07 -12.43
C LYS A 79 -9.37 0.04 -11.13
N VAL A 80 -8.07 0.28 -11.24
CA VAL A 80 -7.17 0.45 -10.09
C VAL A 80 -7.63 1.58 -9.16
N ASP A 81 -8.23 2.64 -9.71
CA ASP A 81 -8.74 3.74 -8.89
C ASP A 81 -9.98 3.35 -8.08
N ASP A 82 -10.78 2.37 -8.54
CA ASP A 82 -11.91 1.83 -7.78
C ASP A 82 -11.40 1.09 -6.54
N TYR A 83 -10.33 0.28 -6.71
CA TYR A 83 -9.61 -0.29 -5.58
C TYR A 83 -9.17 0.80 -4.60
N PHE A 84 -8.61 1.93 -5.05
CA PHE A 84 -8.15 2.99 -4.13
C PHE A 84 -9.29 3.71 -3.41
N LYS A 85 -10.47 3.80 -4.02
CA LYS A 85 -11.65 4.45 -3.43
C LYS A 85 -12.39 3.57 -2.42
N ASP A 86 -12.26 2.25 -2.49
CA ASP A 86 -12.97 1.32 -1.58
C ASP A 86 -12.42 1.37 -0.15
N ARG A 87 -13.10 2.06 0.76
CA ARG A 87 -12.68 2.17 2.17
C ARG A 87 -13.01 0.92 3.00
N ASN A 88 -13.87 0.05 2.50
CA ASN A 88 -14.44 -1.06 3.24
C ASN A 88 -13.75 -2.40 2.97
N LEU A 89 -12.71 -2.38 2.12
CA LEU A 89 -12.02 -3.58 1.65
C LEU A 89 -11.53 -4.51 2.77
N TYR A 90 -11.05 -3.92 3.87
CA TYR A 90 -10.45 -4.66 4.99
C TYR A 90 -11.26 -4.54 6.29
N LEU A 91 -12.52 -4.10 6.25
CA LEU A 91 -13.36 -3.95 7.45
C LEU A 91 -13.90 -5.27 8.02
N LEU A 92 -13.69 -6.38 7.32
CA LEU A 92 -14.16 -7.72 7.70
C LEU A 92 -13.01 -8.64 8.18
N LEU A 93 -11.84 -8.08 8.48
CA LEU A 93 -10.65 -8.76 9.00
C LEU A 93 -10.33 -8.28 10.41
#